data_AF-A0A915M203-F1
#
_entry.id   AF-A0A915M203-F1
#
_cell.length_a   1.000
_cell.length_b   1.000
_cell.length_c   1.000
_cell.angle_alpha   90.00
_cell.angle_beta   90.00
_cell.angle_gamma   90.00
#
_symmetry.space_group_name_H-M   'P 1'
#
loop_
_entity.id
_entity.type
_entity.pdbx_description
1 polymer ?
#
loop_
_entity_poly.entity_id
_entity_poly.type
_entity_poly.pdbx_seq_one_letter_code
_entity_poly.pdbx_strand_id
1 'polypeptide(L)'
;MVACETKPDGQSYLVPDNVILESDSQLNDFTILQIPGEINKQLEQKLIVAIVNFVFDGKIFGEPYIAVLYKDLSYDQLSFELAEKGAFLLPKPYYNMNLNFKLLLKDSAGSVYCSLKNFDGKGYCSQTLHGFTHYYDPATLKPFLNIYLDKILNEKENNKKVIQIIVDWDLSLKEDFEKNSVKEEIKDDDSLQNKFIESKQTPVSLISMLDKFVKPEPIQFWTCPKCKKPSGSMQIKFDRLPDILVFYIKRFDHSGENTKNNTEIVHSPEELDMSSYFINKLSKNSDENKYDLSCVIFHNGSEFSS
;
A
#
# COMPACT_ATOMS: atom_id res chain seq x y z
N MET A 1 5.04 15.92 -22.47
CA MET A 1 4.64 14.50 -22.50
C MET A 1 3.71 14.27 -21.33
N VAL A 2 2.59 13.59 -21.54
CA VAL A 2 1.74 13.10 -20.44
C VAL A 2 1.49 11.62 -20.70
N ALA A 3 1.61 10.80 -19.67
CA ALA A 3 1.28 9.39 -19.78
C ALA A 3 -0.25 9.26 -19.97
N CYS A 4 -0.68 8.34 -20.82
CA CYS A 4 -2.09 8.08 -21.04
C CYS A 4 -2.32 6.57 -20.95
N GLU A 5 -3.33 6.15 -20.22
CA GLU A 5 -3.73 4.76 -20.15
C GLU A 5 -4.80 4.54 -21.22
N THR A 6 -4.64 3.55 -22.10
CA THR A 6 -5.73 3.16 -23.01
C THR A 6 -6.32 1.87 -22.52
N LYS A 7 -7.55 1.95 -22.01
CA LYS A 7 -8.24 0.80 -21.44
C LYS A 7 -8.68 -0.18 -22.55
N PRO A 8 -9.00 -1.44 -22.21
CA PRO A 8 -9.47 -2.44 -23.19
C PRO A 8 -10.72 -2.04 -23.97
N ASP A 9 -11.50 -1.08 -23.46
CA ASP A 9 -12.66 -0.48 -24.14
C ASP A 9 -12.28 0.55 -25.21
N GLY A 10 -10.98 0.81 -25.41
CA GLY A 10 -10.42 1.76 -26.36
C GLY A 10 -10.44 3.22 -25.88
N GLN A 11 -10.85 3.49 -24.64
CA GLN A 11 -10.86 4.84 -24.09
C GLN A 11 -9.52 5.18 -23.46
N SER A 12 -9.02 6.38 -23.79
CA SER A 12 -7.73 6.88 -23.32
C SER A 12 -7.93 7.89 -22.18
N TYR A 13 -7.27 7.67 -21.05
CA TYR A 13 -7.34 8.52 -19.86
C TYR A 13 -5.97 9.11 -19.54
N LEU A 14 -5.91 10.42 -19.28
CA LEU A 14 -4.67 11.05 -18.80
C LEU A 14 -4.28 10.39 -17.47
N VAL A 15 -3.02 9.99 -17.38
CA VAL A 15 -2.42 9.39 -16.19
C VAL A 15 -1.87 10.54 -15.37
N PRO A 16 -2.50 10.92 -14.25
CA PRO A 16 -1.89 11.89 -13.35
C PRO A 16 -0.54 11.39 -12.81
N ASP A 17 0.31 12.31 -12.37
CA ASP A 17 1.68 12.03 -11.89
C ASP A 17 1.76 11.05 -10.70
N ASN A 18 0.63 10.75 -10.07
CA ASN A 18 0.50 9.88 -8.90
C ASN A 18 -0.25 8.57 -9.21
N VAL A 19 -0.37 8.18 -10.48
CA VAL A 19 -1.02 6.92 -10.83
C VAL A 19 -0.16 5.75 -10.41
N ILE A 20 -0.78 4.91 -9.59
CA ILE A 20 -0.29 3.64 -9.14
C ILE A 20 -0.58 2.59 -10.21
N LEU A 21 0.44 1.82 -10.61
CA LEU A 21 0.29 0.73 -11.57
C LEU A 21 0.27 -0.61 -10.85
N GLU A 22 -0.84 -1.33 -10.90
CA GLU A 22 -0.90 -2.66 -10.31
C GLU A 22 -0.32 -3.68 -11.30
N SER A 23 0.84 -4.26 -10.95
CA SER A 23 1.53 -5.38 -11.62
C SER A 23 2.17 -5.14 -13.01
N ASP A 24 3.24 -5.92 -13.31
CA ASP A 24 3.99 -5.96 -14.58
C ASP A 24 3.10 -6.17 -15.83
N SER A 25 1.90 -6.74 -15.65
CA SER A 25 0.97 -7.06 -16.73
C SER A 25 0.28 -5.83 -17.34
N GLN A 26 0.04 -4.78 -16.55
CA GLN A 26 -0.60 -3.54 -17.00
C GLN A 26 0.39 -2.59 -17.71
N LEU A 27 1.70 -2.82 -17.62
CA LEU A 27 2.72 -2.02 -18.31
C LEU A 27 2.55 -2.03 -19.84
N ASN A 28 1.96 -3.11 -20.38
CA ASN A 28 1.64 -3.22 -21.80
C ASN A 28 0.45 -2.34 -22.22
N ASP A 29 -0.39 -1.88 -21.29
CA ASP A 29 -1.63 -1.16 -21.56
C ASP A 29 -1.47 0.38 -21.55
N PHE A 30 -0.33 0.89 -21.05
CA PHE A 30 -0.04 2.33 -21.08
C PHE A 30 0.44 2.78 -22.45
N THR A 31 -0.17 3.80 -23.02
CA THR A 31 0.31 4.47 -24.23
C THR A 31 0.77 5.86 -23.84
N ILE A 32 2.07 6.14 -23.88
CA ILE A 32 2.54 7.52 -23.71
C ILE A 32 2.07 8.31 -24.92
N LEU A 33 1.03 9.12 -24.74
CA LEU A 33 0.56 10.04 -25.76
C LEU A 33 1.37 11.33 -25.65
N GLN A 34 1.95 11.71 -26.77
CA GLN A 34 2.49 13.06 -26.92
C GLN A 34 1.30 14.02 -26.85
N ILE A 35 1.25 14.92 -25.85
CA ILE A 35 0.23 15.97 -25.86
C ILE A 35 0.42 16.76 -27.16
N PRO A 36 -0.59 16.86 -28.03
CA PRO A 36 -0.53 17.75 -29.17
C PRO A 36 -0.55 19.18 -28.64
N GLY A 37 0.60 19.83 -28.69
CA GLY A 37 0.84 21.19 -28.28
C GLY A 37 2.28 21.53 -28.56
N GLU A 38 2.62 22.82 -28.66
CA GLU A 38 3.99 23.29 -28.85
C GLU A 38 4.86 23.05 -27.60
N ILE A 39 4.87 21.83 -27.06
CA ILE A 39 5.99 21.38 -26.25
C ILE A 39 7.17 21.37 -27.22
N ASN A 40 7.99 22.42 -27.11
CA ASN A 40 9.19 22.59 -27.90
C ASN A 40 9.93 21.24 -27.93
N LYS A 41 10.26 20.71 -29.11
CA LYS A 41 11.02 19.44 -29.26
C LYS A 41 12.26 19.39 -28.35
N GLN A 42 12.82 20.54 -27.98
CA GLN A 42 13.89 20.67 -26.99
C GLN A 42 13.51 20.24 -25.57
N LEU A 43 12.28 20.49 -25.10
CA LEU A 43 11.79 20.04 -23.79
C LEU A 43 11.57 18.52 -23.77
N GLU A 44 11.07 17.94 -24.86
CA GLU A 44 10.89 16.48 -24.97
C GLU A 44 12.21 15.72 -24.90
N GLN A 45 13.27 16.29 -25.48
CA GLN A 45 14.61 15.71 -25.41
C GLN A 45 15.18 15.70 -23.98
N LYS A 46 14.66 16.57 -23.09
CA LYS A 46 15.11 16.74 -21.71
C LYS A 46 14.33 15.91 -20.69
N LEU A 47 13.21 15.30 -21.06
CA LEU A 47 12.35 14.54 -20.14
C LEU A 47 12.46 13.03 -20.39
N ILE A 48 12.19 12.26 -19.35
CA ILE A 48 11.99 10.82 -19.38
C ILE A 48 10.70 10.46 -18.66
N VAL A 49 10.08 9.37 -19.08
CA VAL A 49 8.96 8.76 -18.36
C VAL A 49 9.45 7.47 -17.74
N ALA A 50 9.34 7.38 -16.42
CA ALA A 50 9.87 6.29 -15.61
C ALA A 50 8.74 5.58 -14.85
N ILE A 51 8.78 4.25 -14.84
CA ILE A 51 8.07 3.44 -13.86
C ILE A 51 8.98 3.29 -12.67
N VAL A 52 8.57 3.79 -11.51
CA VAL A 52 9.36 3.84 -10.29
C VAL A 52 8.93 2.72 -9.36
N ASN A 53 9.89 1.89 -8.96
CA ASN A 53 9.71 0.84 -7.96
C ASN A 53 10.57 1.19 -6.73
N PHE A 54 9.97 1.31 -5.56
CA PHE A 54 10.76 1.32 -4.33
C PHE A 54 11.10 -0.10 -3.90
N VAL A 55 12.30 -0.31 -3.37
CA VAL A 55 12.73 -1.62 -2.86
C VAL A 55 13.13 -1.50 -1.39
N PHE A 56 12.57 -2.42 -0.60
CA PHE A 56 12.82 -2.60 0.81
C PHE A 56 13.21 -4.07 1.07
N ASP A 57 14.38 -4.30 1.67
CA ASP A 57 14.93 -5.64 1.94
C ASP A 57 14.88 -6.62 0.73
N GLY A 58 15.25 -6.11 -0.45
CA GLY A 58 15.27 -6.89 -1.69
C GLY A 58 13.89 -7.22 -2.28
N LYS A 59 12.81 -6.70 -1.70
CA LYS A 59 11.43 -6.83 -2.20
C LYS A 59 10.89 -5.47 -2.64
N ILE A 60 9.96 -5.47 -3.59
CA ILE A 60 9.26 -4.25 -3.97
C ILE A 60 8.44 -3.77 -2.77
N PHE A 61 8.55 -2.48 -2.45
CA PHE A 61 7.82 -1.82 -1.37
C PHE A 61 6.76 -0.89 -1.95
N GLY A 62 5.51 -1.10 -1.52
CA GLY A 62 4.37 -0.41 -2.09
C GLY A 62 4.13 -0.77 -3.55
N GLU A 63 3.14 -0.11 -4.14
CA GLU A 63 2.84 -0.27 -5.56
C GLU A 63 3.71 0.68 -6.42
N PRO A 64 4.13 0.28 -7.62
CA PRO A 64 4.92 1.16 -8.49
C PRO A 64 4.07 2.30 -9.04
N TYR A 65 4.74 3.39 -9.45
CA TYR A 65 4.07 4.56 -10.01
C TYR A 65 4.80 5.14 -11.21
N ILE A 66 4.08 5.91 -12.03
CA ILE A 66 4.66 6.62 -13.18
C ILE A 66 5.13 8.00 -12.76
N ALA A 67 6.39 8.34 -13.07
CA ALA A 67 6.94 9.67 -12.91
C ALA A 67 7.49 10.23 -14.22
N VAL A 68 7.19 11.50 -14.50
CA VAL A 68 7.89 12.28 -15.53
C VAL A 68 9.04 13.02 -14.86
N LEU A 69 10.27 12.74 -15.30
CA LEU A 69 11.50 13.27 -14.69
C LEU A 69 12.36 14.00 -15.72
N TYR A 70 13.11 15.00 -15.28
CA TYR A 70 14.13 15.63 -16.11
C TYR A 70 15.40 14.78 -16.18
N LYS A 71 16.00 14.69 -17.37
CA LYS A 71 17.26 13.94 -17.60
C LYS A 71 18.47 14.60 -16.94
N ASP A 72 18.41 15.90 -16.69
CA ASP A 72 19.55 16.68 -16.21
C ASP A 72 19.52 16.95 -14.71
N LEU A 73 18.59 16.31 -13.98
CA LEU A 73 18.52 16.33 -12.52
C LEU A 73 19.86 15.89 -11.91
N SER A 74 20.25 16.52 -10.80
CA SER A 74 21.27 15.98 -9.90
C SER A 74 20.68 14.86 -9.04
N TYR A 75 21.53 14.11 -8.34
CA TYR A 75 21.07 13.11 -7.36
C TYR A 75 20.20 13.70 -6.25
N ASP A 76 20.52 14.90 -5.75
CA ASP A 76 19.71 15.55 -4.73
C ASP A 76 18.35 15.95 -5.29
N GLN A 77 18.31 16.54 -6.49
CA GLN A 77 17.04 16.92 -7.13
C GLN A 77 16.19 15.69 -7.43
N LEU A 78 16.81 14.61 -7.93
CA LEU A 78 16.12 13.34 -8.14
C LEU A 78 15.58 12.77 -6.82
N SER A 79 16.34 12.86 -5.73
CA SER A 79 15.89 12.42 -4.42
C SER A 79 14.59 13.10 -3.98
N PHE A 80 14.56 14.44 -4.06
CA PHE A 80 13.38 15.23 -3.73
C PHE A 80 12.19 14.89 -4.61
N GLU A 81 12.37 14.81 -5.93
CA GLU A 81 11.32 14.46 -6.89
C GLU A 81 10.73 13.07 -6.61
N LEU A 82 11.57 12.08 -6.28
CA LEU A 82 11.11 10.73 -5.94
C LEU A 82 10.37 10.70 -4.60
N ALA A 83 10.83 11.45 -3.60
CA ALA A 83 10.18 11.54 -2.30
C ALA A 83 8.82 12.26 -2.39
N GLU A 84 8.74 13.34 -3.16
CA GLU A 84 7.52 14.11 -3.38
C GLU A 84 6.49 13.31 -4.19
N LYS A 85 6.89 12.79 -5.36
CA LYS A 85 5.99 12.01 -6.22
C LYS A 85 5.59 10.68 -5.56
N GLY A 86 6.48 10.09 -4.78
CA GLY A 86 6.24 8.86 -4.02
C GLY A 86 5.57 9.06 -2.65
N ALA A 87 5.23 10.29 -2.24
CA ALA A 87 4.76 10.59 -0.88
C ALA A 87 3.53 9.78 -0.45
N PHE A 88 2.69 9.34 -1.39
CA PHE A 88 1.54 8.49 -1.09
C PHE A 88 1.92 7.09 -0.55
N LEU A 89 3.16 6.64 -0.77
CA LEU A 89 3.72 5.40 -0.23
C LEU A 89 4.55 5.62 1.03
N LEU A 90 4.91 6.87 1.33
CA LEU A 90 5.83 7.19 2.42
C LEU A 90 5.05 7.71 3.64
N PRO A 91 5.51 7.43 4.87
CA PRO A 91 5.05 8.14 6.05
C PRO A 91 5.42 9.62 5.97
N LYS A 92 4.59 10.49 6.56
CA LYS A 92 4.77 11.96 6.54
C LYS A 92 6.18 12.47 6.90
N PRO A 93 6.91 11.88 7.88
CA PRO A 93 8.28 12.32 8.20
C PRO A 93 9.27 12.23 7.03
N TYR A 94 8.99 11.36 6.06
CA TYR A 94 9.84 11.16 4.88
C TYR A 94 9.48 12.10 3.71
N TYR A 95 8.43 12.92 3.86
CA TYR A 95 8.06 13.89 2.85
C TYR A 95 9.13 14.97 2.78
N ASN A 96 9.62 15.25 1.58
CA ASN A 96 10.67 16.23 1.33
C ASN A 96 12.00 15.90 2.03
N MET A 97 12.24 14.64 2.36
CA MET A 97 13.54 14.21 2.84
C MET A 97 14.47 13.93 1.65
N ASN A 98 15.74 14.30 1.78
CA ASN A 98 16.76 13.91 0.82
C ASN A 98 17.13 12.45 1.08
N LEU A 99 16.34 11.54 0.51
CA LEU A 99 16.53 10.11 0.58
C LEU A 99 17.89 9.72 -0.02
N ASN A 100 18.61 8.87 0.70
CA ASN A 100 19.75 8.16 0.14
C ASN A 100 19.24 6.92 -0.58
N PHE A 101 19.65 6.75 -1.84
CA PHE A 101 19.20 5.63 -2.65
C PHE A 101 20.26 5.15 -3.62
N LYS A 102 20.08 3.90 -4.00
CA LYS A 102 20.69 3.25 -5.15
C LYS A 102 19.66 3.24 -6.27
N LEU A 103 20.05 3.78 -7.42
CA LEU A 103 19.23 3.82 -8.62
C LEU A 103 19.60 2.65 -9.52
N LEU A 104 18.62 1.82 -9.87
CA LEU A 104 18.80 0.77 -10.86
C LEU A 104 17.94 1.09 -12.08
N LEU A 105 18.54 1.04 -13.27
CA LEU A 105 17.84 1.08 -14.55
C LEU A 105 17.72 -0.35 -15.06
N LYS A 106 16.55 -0.74 -15.57
CA LYS A 106 16.35 -2.08 -16.15
C LYS A 106 16.04 -1.95 -17.65
N ASP A 107 16.67 -2.79 -18.47
CA ASP A 107 16.36 -2.89 -19.90
C ASP A 107 15.29 -3.96 -20.20
N SER A 108 14.84 -3.99 -21.46
CA SER A 108 13.85 -4.97 -21.96
C SER A 108 14.31 -6.42 -21.84
N ALA A 109 15.61 -6.67 -21.91
CA ALA A 109 16.21 -8.00 -21.72
C ALA A 109 16.37 -8.41 -20.25
N GLY A 110 16.00 -7.52 -19.30
CA GLY A 110 16.11 -7.75 -17.87
C GLY A 110 17.48 -7.46 -17.28
N SER A 111 18.41 -6.92 -18.06
CA SER A 111 19.71 -6.44 -17.55
C SER A 111 19.50 -5.22 -16.67
N VAL A 112 20.29 -5.13 -15.59
CA VAL A 112 20.16 -4.07 -14.59
C VAL A 112 21.43 -3.26 -14.52
N TYR A 113 21.30 -1.94 -14.62
CA TYR A 113 22.40 -0.99 -14.58
C TYR A 113 22.32 -0.17 -13.29
N CYS A 114 23.37 -0.18 -12.46
CA CYS A 114 23.35 0.40 -11.11
C CYS A 114 24.11 1.74 -11.06
N SER A 115 23.47 2.79 -10.54
CA SER A 115 24.07 4.07 -10.17
C SER A 115 23.86 4.36 -8.68
N LEU A 116 24.88 4.92 -8.02
CA LEU A 116 24.89 5.15 -6.57
C LEU A 116 25.13 6.63 -6.28
N LYS A 117 24.34 7.19 -5.36
CA LYS A 117 24.69 8.44 -4.68
C LYS A 117 25.76 8.12 -3.62
N ASN A 118 27.04 8.16 -4.01
CA ASN A 118 28.18 7.82 -3.13
C ASN A 118 28.32 8.80 -1.96
N PHE A 119 28.54 8.28 -0.74
CA PHE A 119 28.97 9.10 0.42
C PHE A 119 30.34 8.71 1.01
N ASP A 120 30.90 7.55 0.68
CA ASP A 120 32.10 7.03 1.33
C ASP A 120 33.20 6.54 0.37
N GLY A 121 33.00 6.66 -0.95
CA GLY A 121 33.94 6.18 -1.96
C GLY A 121 34.14 4.66 -1.97
N LYS A 122 33.25 3.91 -1.28
CA LYS A 122 33.29 2.44 -1.13
C LYS A 122 31.95 1.79 -1.50
N GLY A 123 31.13 2.47 -2.29
CA GLY A 123 29.86 1.91 -2.78
C GLY A 123 30.08 0.74 -3.74
N TYR A 124 29.96 -0.49 -3.24
CA TYR A 124 29.89 -1.69 -4.07
C TYR A 124 28.43 -2.14 -4.19
N CYS A 125 27.86 -2.01 -5.38
CA CYS A 125 26.63 -2.70 -5.76
C CYS A 125 26.92 -4.20 -5.86
N SER A 126 26.64 -4.99 -4.82
CA SER A 126 26.84 -6.45 -4.85
C SER A 126 25.56 -7.23 -5.25
N GLN A 127 25.82 -8.27 -6.04
CA GLN A 127 25.01 -9.43 -6.47
C GLN A 127 23.77 -9.23 -7.36
N THR A 128 24.07 -9.40 -8.66
CA THR A 128 23.42 -10.25 -9.66
C THR A 128 22.17 -11.03 -9.25
N LEU A 129 21.00 -10.57 -9.70
CA LEU A 129 19.97 -11.47 -10.23
C LEU A 129 20.07 -11.44 -11.76
N HIS A 130 20.33 -12.60 -12.38
CA HIS A 130 20.26 -12.82 -13.84
C HIS A 130 21.25 -12.09 -14.77
N GLY A 131 22.54 -12.12 -14.45
CA GLY A 131 23.56 -12.33 -15.49
C GLY A 131 24.39 -11.14 -15.98
N PHE A 132 23.95 -9.88 -15.93
CA PHE A 132 24.83 -8.74 -16.28
C PHE A 132 24.46 -7.48 -15.50
N THR A 133 25.29 -7.09 -14.52
CA THR A 133 25.22 -5.77 -13.89
C THR A 133 26.33 -4.91 -14.48
N HIS A 134 25.94 -3.84 -15.17
CA HIS A 134 26.87 -2.84 -15.68
C HIS A 134 26.93 -1.66 -14.71
N TYR A 135 28.16 -1.21 -14.43
CA TYR A 135 28.44 -0.13 -13.48
C TYR A 135 28.55 1.20 -14.22
N TYR A 136 28.01 2.27 -13.61
CA TYR A 136 28.31 3.64 -14.01
C TYR A 136 29.25 4.30 -13.03
N ASP A 137 29.97 5.32 -13.51
CA ASP A 137 30.82 6.16 -12.67
C ASP A 137 29.97 6.89 -11.61
N PRO A 138 30.18 6.65 -10.31
CA PRO A 138 29.49 7.38 -9.25
C PRO A 138 29.81 8.88 -9.24
N ALA A 139 30.90 9.31 -9.90
CA ALA A 139 31.25 10.72 -10.05
C ALA A 139 30.32 11.47 -11.03
N THR A 140 29.46 10.76 -11.76
CA THR A 140 28.48 11.38 -12.65
C THR A 140 27.47 12.17 -11.82
N LEU A 141 27.54 13.50 -11.81
CA LEU A 141 26.66 14.36 -11.01
C LEU A 141 25.17 14.26 -11.41
N LYS A 142 24.87 13.67 -12.57
CA LYS A 142 23.54 13.59 -13.17
C LYS A 142 23.19 12.13 -13.50
N PRO A 143 22.32 11.45 -12.74
CA PRO A 143 22.06 10.02 -12.86
C PRO A 143 21.55 9.58 -14.24
N PHE A 144 20.79 10.43 -14.92
CA PHE A 144 20.17 10.09 -16.21
C PHE A 144 21.01 10.50 -17.43
N LEU A 145 22.07 11.29 -17.29
CA LEU A 145 22.94 11.63 -18.43
C LEU A 145 24.01 10.56 -18.65
N ASN A 146 23.59 9.41 -19.16
CA ASN A 146 24.47 8.27 -19.39
C ASN A 146 24.11 7.50 -20.69
N ILE A 147 25.10 6.82 -21.28
CA ILE A 147 24.95 6.11 -22.58
C ILE A 147 23.91 4.98 -22.56
N TYR A 148 23.61 4.45 -21.38
CA TYR A 148 22.79 3.27 -21.24
C TYR A 148 21.31 3.65 -21.08
N LEU A 149 20.99 4.84 -20.53
CA LEU A 149 19.66 5.41 -20.62
C LEU A 149 19.27 5.57 -22.09
N ASP A 150 20.17 6.13 -22.90
CA ASP A 150 19.94 6.27 -24.33
C ASP A 150 19.81 4.90 -25.02
N LYS A 151 20.57 3.89 -24.57
CA LYS A 151 20.41 2.51 -25.05
C LYS A 151 19.00 1.98 -24.77
N ILE A 152 18.54 2.05 -23.52
CA ILE A 152 17.21 1.58 -23.09
C ILE A 152 16.09 2.32 -23.82
N LEU A 153 16.19 3.64 -23.94
CA LEU A 153 15.19 4.47 -24.62
C LEU A 153 15.09 4.18 -26.13
N ASN A 154 16.15 3.62 -26.74
CA ASN A 154 16.21 3.33 -28.17
C ASN A 154 16.12 1.82 -28.47
N GLU A 155 15.80 0.97 -27.50
CA GLU A 155 15.55 -0.45 -27.71
C GLU A 155 14.34 -0.68 -28.62
N LYS A 156 14.43 -1.66 -29.52
CA LYS A 156 13.33 -2.00 -30.43
C LYS A 156 12.07 -2.43 -29.69
N GLU A 157 12.24 -3.09 -28.55
CA GLU A 157 11.18 -3.57 -27.67
C GLU A 157 10.56 -2.42 -26.84
N ASN A 158 11.27 -1.31 -26.69
CA ASN A 158 10.80 -0.11 -25.99
C ASN A 158 10.25 0.95 -26.95
N ASN A 159 9.21 0.58 -27.70
CA ASN A 159 8.54 1.48 -28.64
C ASN A 159 7.93 2.73 -27.97
N LYS A 160 7.63 2.67 -26.66
CA LYS A 160 7.03 3.73 -25.86
C LYS A 160 8.05 4.69 -25.24
N LYS A 161 9.35 4.40 -25.30
CA LYS A 161 10.42 5.17 -24.63
C LYS A 161 10.21 5.34 -23.11
N VAL A 162 9.67 4.32 -22.46
CA VAL A 162 9.49 4.25 -21.00
C VAL A 162 10.72 3.58 -20.40
N ILE A 163 11.19 4.02 -19.24
CA ILE A 163 12.23 3.30 -18.50
C ILE A 163 11.66 2.71 -17.21
N GLN A 164 12.21 1.58 -16.76
CA GLN A 164 11.95 1.09 -15.41
C GLN A 164 13.11 1.50 -14.51
N ILE A 165 12.79 2.24 -13.45
CA ILE A 165 13.74 2.61 -12.41
C ILE A 165 13.38 1.91 -11.10
N ILE A 166 14.39 1.43 -10.41
CA ILE A 166 14.27 0.85 -9.08
C ILE A 166 15.07 1.73 -8.12
N VAL A 167 14.41 2.15 -7.06
CA VAL A 167 14.96 3.03 -6.03
C VAL A 167 15.09 2.19 -4.77
N ASP A 168 16.31 1.76 -4.50
CA ASP A 168 16.66 0.93 -3.37
C ASP A 168 17.22 1.83 -2.26
N TRP A 169 16.47 2.00 -1.17
CA TRP A 169 16.88 2.88 -0.07
C TRP A 169 18.14 2.39 0.62
N ASP A 170 18.94 3.33 1.13
CA ASP A 170 20.10 2.97 1.92
C ASP A 170 19.70 2.29 3.24
N LEU A 171 20.67 1.61 3.85
CA LEU A 171 20.44 0.86 5.08
C LEU A 171 19.95 1.79 6.22
N SER A 172 20.48 3.00 6.29
CA SER A 172 20.13 3.95 7.35
C SER A 172 18.66 4.38 7.27
N LEU A 173 18.17 4.69 6.07
CA LEU A 173 16.78 5.02 5.82
C LEU A 173 15.87 3.82 6.06
N LYS A 174 16.30 2.61 5.70
CA LYS A 174 15.54 1.38 5.96
C LYS A 174 15.39 1.11 7.46
N GLU A 175 16.47 1.22 8.21
CA GLU A 175 16.45 1.05 9.67
C GLU A 175 15.62 2.14 10.36
N ASP A 176 15.71 3.39 9.90
CA ASP A 176 14.91 4.48 10.43
C ASP A 176 13.42 4.28 10.10
N PHE A 177 13.12 3.85 8.87
CA PHE A 177 11.78 3.49 8.45
C PHE A 177 11.20 2.37 9.31
N GLU A 178 11.94 1.29 9.58
CA GLU A 178 11.49 0.22 10.46
C GLU A 178 11.23 0.71 11.88
N LYS A 179 12.11 1.55 12.43
CA LYS A 179 11.97 2.11 13.78
C LYS A 179 10.78 3.06 13.90
N ASN A 180 10.53 3.87 12.88
CA ASN A 180 9.43 4.85 12.87
C ASN A 180 8.13 4.25 12.33
N SER A 181 8.17 3.10 11.67
CA SER A 181 7.00 2.29 11.31
C SER A 181 6.55 1.39 12.45
N VAL A 182 7.27 1.37 13.59
CA VAL A 182 6.76 0.79 14.83
C VAL A 182 5.47 1.52 15.18
N LYS A 183 4.38 0.75 15.20
CA LYS A 183 3.00 1.12 15.57
C LYS A 183 2.99 2.34 16.48
N GLU A 184 2.41 3.45 16.01
CA GLU A 184 2.06 4.55 16.90
C GLU A 184 1.36 3.94 18.12
N GLU A 185 1.93 4.09 19.32
CA GLU A 185 1.22 3.72 20.54
C GLU A 185 -0.08 4.51 20.53
N ILE A 186 -1.20 3.82 20.30
CA ILE A 186 -2.52 4.39 20.45
C ILE A 186 -2.67 4.68 21.94
N LYS A 187 -2.34 5.91 22.33
CA LYS A 187 -2.57 6.38 23.68
C LYS A 187 -4.07 6.58 23.82
N ASP A 188 -4.67 5.81 24.73
CA ASP A 188 -6.04 6.05 25.15
C ASP A 188 -6.17 7.52 25.59
N ASP A 189 -7.18 8.19 25.04
CA ASP A 189 -7.56 9.53 25.48
C ASP A 189 -7.94 9.52 26.97
N ASP A 190 -7.63 10.58 27.72
CA ASP A 190 -7.92 10.68 29.16
C ASP A 190 -9.42 10.45 29.47
N SER A 191 -10.31 10.74 28.52
CA SER A 191 -11.75 10.49 28.65
C SER A 191 -12.13 9.00 28.68
N LEU A 192 -11.31 8.13 28.08
CA LEU A 192 -11.48 6.67 28.16
C LEU A 192 -11.05 6.17 29.54
N GLN A 193 -9.87 6.56 30.03
CA GLN A 193 -9.34 6.10 31.32
C GLN A 193 -10.29 6.41 32.48
N ASN A 194 -10.86 7.62 32.50
CA ASN A 194 -11.83 8.03 33.52
C ASN A 194 -13.12 7.19 33.47
N LYS A 195 -13.63 6.86 32.27
CA LYS A 195 -14.82 6.00 32.12
C LYS A 195 -14.58 4.55 32.54
N PHE A 196 -13.39 3.99 32.31
CA PHE A 196 -13.02 2.66 32.81
C PHE A 196 -13.06 2.61 34.34
N ILE A 197 -12.50 3.63 35.00
CA ILE A 197 -12.43 3.72 36.47
C ILE A 197 -13.84 3.94 37.07
N GLU A 198 -14.66 4.79 36.44
CA GLU A 198 -16.01 5.12 36.93
C GLU A 198 -17.04 4.01 36.72
N SER A 199 -16.96 3.26 35.61
CA SER A 199 -18.03 2.33 35.22
C SER A 199 -18.11 1.05 36.05
N LYS A 200 -17.00 0.61 36.69
CA LYS A 200 -16.87 -0.72 37.34
C LYS A 200 -17.31 -1.90 36.44
N GLN A 201 -17.44 -1.70 35.13
CA GLN A 201 -17.89 -2.73 34.20
C GLN A 201 -16.70 -3.61 33.79
N THR A 202 -16.92 -4.92 33.70
CA THR A 202 -15.97 -5.83 33.06
C THR A 202 -16.05 -5.65 31.55
N PRO A 203 -14.97 -5.25 30.86
CA PRO A 203 -14.99 -5.10 29.41
C PRO A 203 -15.36 -6.41 28.72
N VAL A 204 -16.14 -6.33 27.64
CA VAL A 204 -16.46 -7.46 26.79
C VAL A 204 -15.40 -7.56 25.69
N SER A 205 -14.80 -8.71 25.50
CA SER A 205 -13.81 -8.92 24.43
C SER A 205 -14.50 -8.97 23.06
N LEU A 206 -13.91 -8.30 22.06
CA LEU A 206 -14.31 -8.40 20.65
C LEU A 206 -14.31 -9.86 20.16
N ILE A 207 -13.35 -10.67 20.60
CA ILE A 207 -13.28 -12.11 20.27
C ILE A 207 -14.54 -12.83 20.78
N SER A 208 -14.94 -12.55 22.02
CA SER A 208 -16.17 -13.13 22.57
C SER A 208 -17.44 -12.67 21.85
N MET A 209 -17.44 -11.46 21.26
CA MET A 209 -18.52 -11.01 20.39
C MET A 209 -18.53 -11.74 19.05
N LEU A 210 -17.36 -11.96 18.45
CA LEU A 210 -17.20 -12.72 17.21
C LEU A 210 -17.65 -14.17 17.38
N ASP A 211 -17.26 -14.81 18.48
CA ASP A 211 -17.69 -16.17 18.82
C ASP A 211 -19.21 -16.30 18.90
N LYS A 212 -19.89 -15.29 19.45
CA LYS A 212 -21.35 -15.24 19.48
C LYS A 212 -21.92 -15.01 18.08
N PHE A 213 -21.32 -14.12 17.29
CA PHE A 213 -21.77 -13.77 15.94
C PHE A 213 -21.71 -14.96 14.97
N VAL A 214 -20.67 -15.80 15.07
CA VAL A 214 -20.52 -16.98 14.20
C VAL A 214 -21.16 -18.24 14.78
N LYS A 215 -21.82 -18.16 15.94
CA LYS A 215 -22.45 -19.30 16.58
C LYS A 215 -23.63 -19.81 15.74
N PRO A 216 -23.77 -21.12 15.50
CA PRO A 216 -24.97 -21.64 14.85
C PRO A 216 -26.22 -21.37 15.70
N GLU A 217 -27.24 -20.78 15.08
CA GLU A 217 -28.52 -20.48 15.72
C GLU A 217 -29.67 -21.23 15.04
N PRO A 218 -30.68 -21.72 15.80
CA PRO A 218 -31.82 -22.40 15.22
C PRO A 218 -32.71 -21.41 14.45
N ILE A 219 -33.11 -21.79 13.24
CA ILE A 219 -34.04 -21.00 12.44
C ILE A 219 -35.45 -21.23 12.99
N GLN A 220 -36.05 -20.19 13.55
CA GLN A 220 -37.45 -20.22 13.98
C GLN A 220 -38.38 -20.13 12.77
N PHE A 221 -39.51 -20.84 12.82
CA PHE A 221 -40.57 -20.80 11.80
C PHE A 221 -40.15 -21.19 10.38
N TRP A 222 -39.06 -21.96 10.22
CA TRP A 222 -38.65 -22.53 8.95
C TRP A 222 -38.84 -24.05 8.91
N THR A 223 -39.32 -24.54 7.77
CA THR A 223 -39.48 -25.96 7.47
C THR A 223 -38.81 -26.27 6.15
N CYS A 224 -38.01 -27.34 6.10
CA CYS A 224 -37.33 -27.72 4.87
C CYS A 224 -38.35 -28.05 3.76
N PRO A 225 -38.29 -27.40 2.57
CA PRO A 225 -39.28 -27.62 1.52
C PRO A 225 -39.23 -29.04 0.94
N LYS A 226 -38.07 -29.71 1.03
CA LYS A 226 -37.84 -31.08 0.52
C LYS A 226 -38.27 -32.17 1.51
N CYS A 227 -37.77 -32.14 2.75
CA CYS A 227 -38.01 -33.22 3.72
C CYS A 227 -39.12 -32.94 4.73
N LYS A 228 -39.73 -31.75 4.71
CA LYS A 228 -40.83 -31.31 5.59
C LYS A 228 -40.55 -31.37 7.09
N LYS A 229 -39.28 -31.54 7.49
CA LYS A 229 -38.87 -31.51 8.90
C LYS A 229 -38.82 -30.05 9.39
N PRO A 230 -39.42 -29.74 10.55
CA PRO A 230 -39.17 -28.47 11.22
C PRO A 230 -37.73 -28.44 11.73
N SER A 231 -37.18 -27.24 11.91
CA SER A 231 -35.83 -26.91 12.42
C SER A 231 -34.65 -27.15 11.46
N GLY A 232 -33.92 -26.07 11.19
CA GLY A 232 -32.55 -26.03 10.66
C GLY A 232 -31.71 -25.06 11.50
N SER A 233 -30.40 -25.04 11.32
CA SER A 233 -29.53 -24.02 11.92
C SER A 233 -28.93 -23.12 10.85
N MET A 234 -28.74 -21.84 11.19
CA MET A 234 -28.02 -20.88 10.39
C MET A 234 -26.70 -20.56 11.09
N GLN A 235 -25.60 -20.55 10.32
CA GLN A 235 -24.29 -20.14 10.80
C GLN A 235 -23.66 -19.20 9.79
N ILE A 236 -23.02 -18.14 10.28
CA ILE A 236 -22.21 -17.23 9.46
C ILE A 236 -20.76 -17.73 9.46
N LYS A 237 -20.12 -17.75 8.29
CA LYS A 237 -18.69 -18.05 8.12
C LYS A 237 -18.09 -17.10 7.09
N PHE A 238 -16.79 -16.81 7.23
CA PHE A 238 -16.06 -15.96 6.31
C PHE A 238 -15.40 -16.78 5.21
N ASP A 239 -15.74 -16.50 3.95
CA ASP A 239 -15.16 -17.15 2.77
C ASP A 239 -13.91 -16.44 2.23
N ARG A 240 -13.78 -15.14 2.53
CA ARG A 240 -12.63 -14.29 2.23
C ARG A 240 -12.44 -13.29 3.38
N LEU A 241 -11.18 -12.96 3.67
CA LEU A 241 -10.83 -11.89 4.59
C LEU A 241 -10.27 -10.71 3.78
N PRO A 242 -10.74 -9.47 4.00
CA PRO A 242 -10.25 -8.28 3.30
C PRO A 242 -8.95 -7.77 3.91
N ASP A 243 -8.17 -6.96 3.18
CA ASP A 243 -6.95 -6.33 3.72
C ASP A 243 -7.24 -5.40 4.92
N ILE A 244 -8.44 -4.80 4.95
CA ILE A 244 -8.92 -3.95 6.04
C ILE A 244 -10.23 -4.52 6.61
N LEU A 245 -10.21 -4.94 7.87
CA LEU A 245 -11.41 -5.37 8.61
C LEU A 245 -12.07 -4.21 9.34
N VAL A 246 -13.36 -4.03 9.10
CA VAL A 246 -14.18 -3.00 9.76
C VAL A 246 -15.30 -3.66 10.58
N PHE A 247 -15.33 -3.39 11.89
CA PHE A 247 -16.37 -3.87 12.79
C PHE A 247 -17.33 -2.75 13.18
N TYR A 248 -18.60 -2.91 12.84
CA TYR A 248 -19.68 -2.06 13.34
C TYR A 248 -20.30 -2.69 14.59
N ILE A 249 -20.03 -2.12 15.76
CA ILE A 249 -20.62 -2.58 17.01
C ILE A 249 -22.02 -1.99 17.14
N LYS A 250 -23.06 -2.85 17.14
CA LYS A 250 -24.45 -2.43 17.36
C LYS A 250 -24.64 -2.05 18.83
N ARG A 251 -24.61 -0.74 19.12
CA ARG A 251 -24.78 -0.18 20.47
C ARG A 251 -26.20 0.28 20.80
N PHE A 252 -27.13 0.20 19.86
CA PHE A 252 -28.50 0.65 20.03
C PHE A 252 -29.46 -0.53 19.94
N ASP A 253 -30.24 -0.74 20.99
CA ASP A 253 -31.39 -1.64 20.97
C ASP A 253 -32.68 -0.83 20.98
N HIS A 254 -33.56 -1.10 20.01
CA HIS A 254 -34.84 -0.42 19.87
C HIS A 254 -35.93 -1.35 20.39
N SER A 255 -36.03 -1.48 21.72
CA SER A 255 -37.07 -2.27 22.37
C SER A 255 -38.23 -1.36 22.79
N GLY A 256 -39.21 -1.15 21.92
CA GLY A 256 -40.39 -0.31 22.21
C GLY A 256 -40.11 1.19 22.08
N GLU A 257 -40.68 2.01 22.97
CA GLU A 257 -40.55 3.48 22.97
C GLU A 257 -39.20 4.00 23.49
N ASN A 258 -38.37 3.13 24.07
CA ASN A 258 -37.08 3.50 24.61
C ASN A 258 -35.95 2.87 23.79
N THR A 259 -35.06 3.70 23.30
CA THR A 259 -33.77 3.26 22.78
C THR A 259 -32.83 3.04 23.96
N LYS A 260 -32.17 1.88 23.99
CA LYS A 260 -31.16 1.57 25.01
C LYS A 260 -29.78 1.65 24.38
N ASN A 261 -29.04 2.69 24.75
CA ASN A 261 -27.60 2.74 24.56
C ASN A 261 -26.88 1.66 25.37
N ASN A 262 -26.28 0.69 24.70
CA ASN A 262 -25.32 -0.22 25.30
C ASN A 262 -23.98 0.50 25.51
N THR A 263 -23.76 0.93 26.75
CA THR A 263 -22.53 1.60 27.21
C THR A 263 -21.42 0.61 27.59
N GLU A 264 -21.62 -0.69 27.40
CA GLU A 264 -20.59 -1.70 27.65
C GLU A 264 -19.31 -1.38 26.87
N ILE A 265 -18.21 -1.43 27.60
CA ILE A 265 -16.88 -1.27 27.04
C ILE A 265 -16.54 -2.53 26.26
N VAL A 266 -16.06 -2.34 25.03
CA VAL A 266 -15.58 -3.43 24.18
C VAL A 266 -14.07 -3.33 24.08
N HIS A 267 -13.37 -4.39 24.48
CA HIS A 267 -11.93 -4.49 24.36
C HIS A 267 -11.56 -5.24 23.09
N SER A 268 -10.80 -4.59 22.21
CA SER A 268 -10.19 -5.23 21.05
C SER A 268 -8.78 -5.68 21.41
N PRO A 269 -8.35 -6.89 21.00
CA PRO A 269 -6.94 -7.25 21.09
C PRO A 269 -6.10 -6.35 20.16
N GLU A 270 -4.82 -6.20 20.49
CA GLU A 270 -3.84 -5.48 19.64
C GLU A 270 -3.62 -6.20 18.30
N GLU A 271 -3.57 -7.54 18.34
CA GLU A 271 -3.51 -8.42 17.18
C GLU A 271 -4.76 -9.34 17.22
N LEU A 272 -5.58 -9.29 16.17
CA LEU A 272 -6.77 -10.12 16.00
C LEU A 272 -6.48 -11.25 15.01
N ASP A 273 -6.51 -12.49 15.48
CA ASP A 273 -6.39 -13.69 14.63
C ASP A 273 -7.76 -14.17 14.15
N MET A 274 -7.99 -14.09 12.83
CA MET A 274 -9.25 -14.50 12.19
C MET A 274 -9.26 -15.96 11.69
N SER A 275 -8.18 -16.72 11.90
CA SER A 275 -8.01 -18.09 11.40
C SER A 275 -9.12 -19.04 11.82
N SER A 276 -9.70 -18.82 13.01
CA SER A 276 -10.79 -19.66 13.55
C SER A 276 -12.15 -19.40 12.91
N TYR A 277 -12.32 -18.28 12.21
CA TYR A 277 -13.60 -17.84 11.64
C TYR A 277 -13.68 -18.05 10.11
N PHE A 278 -12.56 -18.40 9.49
CA PHE A 278 -12.40 -18.59 8.05
C PHE A 278 -12.71 -20.03 7.59
N ILE A 279 -13.37 -20.17 6.44
CA ILE A 279 -13.78 -21.49 5.91
C ILE A 279 -12.57 -22.30 5.41
N ASN A 280 -11.58 -21.65 4.81
CA ASN A 280 -10.53 -22.32 4.07
C ASN A 280 -9.21 -22.41 4.86
N LYS A 281 -9.11 -23.40 5.75
CA LYS A 281 -7.92 -23.64 6.61
C LYS A 281 -6.65 -24.08 5.86
N LEU A 282 -6.59 -23.90 4.53
CA LEU A 282 -5.49 -24.38 3.67
C LEU A 282 -4.44 -23.32 3.37
N SER A 283 -4.63 -22.04 3.72
CA SER A 283 -3.54 -21.06 3.73
C SER A 283 -2.60 -21.39 4.91
N LYS A 284 -1.43 -21.93 4.59
CA LYS A 284 -0.38 -22.27 5.57
C LYS A 284 0.37 -21.06 6.11
N ASN A 285 0.08 -19.85 5.61
CA ASN A 285 0.62 -18.61 6.17
C ASN A 285 -0.30 -18.14 7.29
N SER A 286 0.13 -18.35 8.53
CA SER A 286 -0.57 -17.87 9.73
C SER A 286 -0.68 -16.34 9.78
N ASP A 287 0.20 -15.64 9.07
CA ASP A 287 0.34 -14.19 9.18
C ASP A 287 -0.66 -13.42 8.32
N GLU A 288 -1.21 -14.04 7.26
CA GLU A 288 -2.21 -13.42 6.38
C GLU A 288 -3.60 -13.30 7.04
N ASN A 289 -3.84 -14.01 8.15
CA ASN A 289 -5.12 -14.01 8.86
C ASN A 289 -5.12 -13.12 10.12
N LYS A 290 -4.01 -12.42 10.37
CA LYS A 290 -3.80 -11.57 11.55
C LYS A 290 -3.97 -10.12 11.19
N TYR A 291 -4.61 -9.38 12.09
CA TYR A 291 -4.94 -7.97 11.90
C TYR A 291 -4.48 -7.15 13.08
N ASP A 292 -3.81 -6.05 12.79
CA ASP A 292 -3.48 -5.05 13.78
C ASP A 292 -4.61 -4.02 13.92
N LEU A 293 -4.89 -3.59 15.15
CA LEU A 293 -5.85 -2.51 15.39
C LEU A 293 -5.28 -1.17 14.89
N SER A 294 -5.89 -0.63 13.82
CA SER A 294 -5.45 0.65 13.24
C SER A 294 -6.21 1.87 13.80
N CYS A 295 -7.53 1.76 14.03
CA CYS A 295 -8.35 2.90 14.45
C CYS A 295 -9.59 2.45 15.24
N VAL A 296 -10.02 3.29 16.19
CA VAL A 296 -11.28 3.15 16.90
C VAL A 296 -12.08 4.43 16.78
N ILE A 297 -13.33 4.33 16.30
CA ILE A 297 -14.28 5.44 16.32
C ILE A 297 -15.18 5.27 17.54
N PHE A 298 -15.04 6.18 18.49
CA PHE A 298 -15.85 6.22 19.71
C PHE A 298 -16.97 7.27 19.59
N HIS A 299 -18.18 6.91 19.99
CA HIS A 299 -19.31 7.83 20.08
C HIS A 299 -19.52 8.29 21.53
N ASN A 300 -19.41 9.61 21.77
CA ASN A 300 -19.67 10.23 23.07
C ASN A 300 -21.00 11.00 23.04
N GLY A 301 -21.99 10.57 23.81
CA GLY A 301 -23.29 11.26 23.90
C GLY A 301 -24.37 10.42 24.58
N SER A 302 -25.47 11.06 24.97
CA SER A 302 -26.68 10.41 25.50
C SER A 302 -27.84 10.60 24.51
N GLU A 303 -28.78 9.65 24.47
CA GLU A 303 -29.94 9.65 23.56
C GLU A 303 -31.04 10.68 23.89
N PHE A 304 -30.75 11.73 24.66
CA PHE A 304 -31.73 12.77 24.92
C PHE A 304 -31.67 13.83 23.81
N SER A 305 -32.44 13.64 22.73
CA SER A 305 -32.96 14.78 21.99
C SER A 305 -34.00 15.49 22.87
N SER A 306 -33.76 16.77 23.17
CA SER A 306 -34.75 17.66 23.79
C SER A 306 -35.79 18.12 22.77
#